data_AF-A0A024E7B4-F1
#
_entry.id   AF-A0A024E7B4-F1
#
_cell.length_a   1.000
_cell.length_b   1.000
_cell.length_c   1.000
_cell.angle_alpha   90.00
_cell.angle_beta   90.00
_cell.angle_gamma   90.00
#
_symmetry.space_group_name_H-M   'P 1'
#
loop_
_entity.id
_entity.type
_entity.pdbx_description
1 polymer ?
#
loop_
_entity_poly.entity_id
_entity_poly.type
_entity_poly.pdbx_seq_one_letter_code
_entity_poly.pdbx_strand_id
1 'polypeptide(L)' 'MLSLGFDIFELDPQSKVAVTREGFAVLGERIRSLGLPCLIVQEGGYHLESLEDNARAFFVNAEVWQL' A
#
# COMPACT_ATOMS: atom_id res chain seq x y z
N MET A 1 -2.75 -13.68 2.77
CA MET A 1 -3.74 -12.63 2.53
C MET A 1 -3.25 -11.37 3.21
N LEU A 2 -3.32 -10.23 2.53
CA LEU A 2 -2.97 -8.90 3.05
C LEU A 2 -4.22 -8.01 3.00
N SER A 3 -4.71 -7.59 4.17
CA SER A 3 -5.66 -6.49 4.29
C SER A 3 -4.89 -5.17 4.20
N LEU A 4 -5.04 -4.44 3.09
CA LEU A 4 -4.28 -3.25 2.76
C LEU A 4 -5.12 -1.99 3.02
N GLY A 5 -4.73 -1.22 4.04
CA GLY A 5 -5.25 0.11 4.32
C GLY A 5 -4.24 1.20 3.94
N PHE A 6 -4.72 2.27 3.31
CA PHE A 6 -3.93 3.48 3.02
C PHE A 6 -4.12 4.58 4.10
N ASP A 7 -4.86 4.29 5.16
CA ASP A 7 -5.18 5.20 6.27
C ASP A 7 -4.03 5.43 7.27
N ILE A 8 -2.89 4.77 7.05
CA ILE A 8 -1.60 5.05 7.72
C ILE A 8 -0.81 6.18 7.04
N PHE A 9 -1.28 6.69 5.90
CA PHE A 9 -0.64 7.79 5.18
C PHE A 9 -0.59 9.07 6.04
N GLU A 10 0.52 9.80 5.98
CA GLU A 10 0.75 10.95 6.85
C GLU A 10 -0.29 12.08 6.75
N LEU A 11 -0.97 12.21 5.60
CA LEU A 11 -2.04 13.19 5.39
C LEU A 11 -3.45 12.61 5.57
N ASP A 12 -3.58 11.32 5.89
CA ASP A 12 -4.89 10.72 6.14
C ASP A 12 -5.47 11.23 7.47
N PRO A 13 -6.74 11.69 7.50
CA PRO A 13 -7.35 12.22 8.71
C PRO A 13 -7.45 11.20 9.86
N GLN A 14 -7.41 9.90 9.55
CA GLN A 14 -7.46 8.84 10.57
C GLN A 14 -6.08 8.43 11.07
N SER A 15 -5.01 8.86 10.41
CA SER A 15 -3.67 8.34 10.68
C SER A 15 -3.17 8.68 12.08
N LYS A 16 -2.42 7.73 12.64
CA LYS A 16 -1.70 7.84 13.92
C LYS A 16 -0.19 7.65 13.74
N VAL A 17 0.26 7.47 12.50
CA VAL A 17 1.65 7.27 12.09
C VAL A 17 1.94 8.11 10.85
N ALA A 18 3.21 8.29 10.49
CA ALA A 18 3.58 9.16 9.36
C ALA A 18 4.17 8.34 8.21
N VAL A 19 3.38 7.44 7.61
CA VAL A 19 3.83 6.70 6.43
C VAL A 19 3.74 7.62 5.21
N THR A 20 4.87 7.80 4.52
CA THR A 20 4.94 8.54 3.27
C THR A 20 4.58 7.64 2.09
N ARG A 21 4.42 8.23 0.91
CA ARG A 21 4.28 7.49 -0.36
C ARG A 21 5.44 6.53 -0.59
N GLU A 22 6.67 6.96 -0.34
CA GLU A 22 7.87 6.11 -0.44
C GLU A 22 7.84 4.97 0.59
N GLY A 23 7.23 5.19 1.75
CA GLY A 23 6.95 4.16 2.74
C GLY A 23 6.05 3.05 2.19
N PHE A 24 5.00 3.38 1.42
CA PHE A 24 4.17 2.38 0.75
C PHE A 24 4.94 1.58 -0.30
N ALA A 25 5.87 2.19 -1.04
CA ALA A 25 6.73 1.46 -1.96
C ALA A 25 7.63 0.44 -1.27
N VAL A 26 8.24 0.82 -0.13
CA VAL A 26 9.03 -0.09 0.70
C VAL A 26 8.15 -1.21 1.28
N LEU A 27 6.92 -0.90 1.70
CA LEU A 27 5.98 -1.90 2.20
C LEU A 27 5.63 -2.94 1.11
N GLY A 28 5.29 -2.49 -0.09
CA GLY A 28 4.99 -3.38 -1.22
C GLY A 28 6.16 -4.29 -1.59
N GLU A 29 7.38 -3.73 -1.64
CA GLU A 29 8.60 -4.49 -1.90
C GLU A 29 8.85 -5.60 -0.86
N ARG A 30 8.74 -5.27 0.44
CA ARG A 30 8.94 -6.22 1.53
C ARG A 30 7.92 -7.34 1.57
N ILE A 31 6.67 -7.07 1.19
CA ILE A 31 5.65 -8.11 1.11
C ILE A 31 5.91 -9.01 -0.09
N ARG A 32 6.21 -8.44 -1.27
CA ARG A 32 6.49 -9.22 -2.48
C ARG A 32 7.77 -10.08 -2.33
N SER A 33 8.77 -9.60 -1.60
CA SER A 33 10.02 -10.35 -1.37
C SER A 33 9.83 -11.65 -0.60
N LEU A 34 8.66 -11.88 0.00
CA LEU A 34 8.31 -13.15 0.64
C LEU A 34 8.11 -14.29 -0.37
N GLY A 35 7.83 -13.99 -1.64
CA GLY A 35 7.67 -15.00 -2.70
C GLY A 35 6.46 -15.93 -2.51
N LEU A 36 5.43 -15.49 -1.79
CA LEU A 36 4.23 -16.28 -1.47
C LEU A 36 3.00 -15.78 -2.24
N PRO A 37 2.09 -16.67 -2.69
CA PRO A 37 0.82 -16.24 -3.28
C PRO A 37 0.06 -15.32 -2.32
N CYS A 38 -0.20 -14.10 -2.76
CA CYS A 38 -0.77 -13.06 -1.92
C CYS A 38 -2.09 -12.53 -2.49
N LEU A 39 -3.20 -12.91 -1.85
CA LEU A 39 -4.47 -12.20 -2.02
C LEU A 39 -4.41 -10.87 -1.27
N ILE A 40 -4.55 -9.76 -1.99
CA ILE A 40 -4.58 -8.41 -1.44
C ILE A 40 -6.02 -7.90 -1.43
N VAL A 41 -6.50 -7.45 -0.29
CA VAL A 41 -7.86 -6.97 -0.07
C VAL A 41 -7.80 -5.51 0.33
N GLN A 42 -8.50 -4.64 -0.41
CA GLN A 42 -8.56 -3.21 -0.12
C GLN A 42 -9.43 -2.96 1.12
N GLU A 43 -8.86 -2.24 2.09
CA GLU A 43 -9.52 -1.79 3.32
C GLU A 43 -9.63 -0.25 3.34
N GLY A 44 -9.16 0.41 4.41
CA GLY A 44 -9.19 1.86 4.61
C GLY A 44 -8.29 2.66 3.66
N GLY A 45 -8.39 3.99 3.76
CA GLY A 45 -7.75 4.94 2.86
C GLY A 45 -8.73 6.06 2.51
N TYR A 46 -8.63 7.18 3.22
CA TYR A 46 -9.64 8.23 3.24
C TYR A 46 -9.12 9.57 2.69
N HIS A 47 -7.81 9.70 2.50
CA HIS A 47 -7.21 10.82 1.76
C HIS A 47 -7.27 10.60 0.24
N LEU A 48 -8.39 10.99 -0.39
CA LEU A 48 -8.66 10.72 -1.80
C LEU A 48 -7.63 11.32 -2.76
N GLU A 49 -7.08 12.50 -2.45
CA GLU A 49 -6.12 13.20 -3.32
C GLU A 49 -4.81 12.43 -3.50
N SER A 50 -4.41 11.61 -2.52
CA SER A 50 -3.16 10.83 -2.57
C SER A 50 -3.38 9.33 -2.77
N LEU A 51 -4.64 8.87 -2.83
CA LEU A 51 -4.96 7.45 -2.83
C LEU A 51 -4.37 6.75 -4.06
N GLU A 52 -4.45 7.38 -5.23
CA GLU A 52 -3.87 6.85 -6.46
C GLU A 52 -2.34 6.75 -6.35
N ASP A 53 -1.66 7.81 -5.90
CA ASP A 53 -0.20 7.84 -5.79
C ASP A 53 0.33 6.83 -4.77
N ASN A 54 -0.36 6.67 -3.64
CA ASN A 54 -0.01 5.68 -2.62
C ASN A 54 -0.22 4.25 -3.12
N ALA A 55 -1.31 3.99 -3.86
CA ALA A 55 -1.56 2.70 -4.47
C ALA A 55 -0.51 2.38 -5.56
N ARG A 56 -0.19 3.35 -6.43
CA ARG A 56 0.88 3.20 -7.43
C ARG A 56 2.23 2.94 -6.78
N ALA A 57 2.55 3.60 -5.67
CA ALA A 57 3.78 3.34 -4.94
C ALA A 57 3.83 1.91 -4.37
N PHE A 58 2.74 1.44 -3.76
CA PHE A 58 2.66 0.08 -3.22
C PHE A 58 2.74 -1.00 -4.31
N PHE A 59 1.94 -0.86 -5.37
CA PHE A 59 1.84 -1.89 -6.39
C PHE A 59 2.97 -1.84 -7.42
N VAL A 60 3.51 -0.66 -7.74
CA VAL A 60 4.42 -0.37 -8.86
C VAL A 60 3.78 -0.70 -10.22
N ASN A 61 3.54 -1.99 -10.50
CA ASN A 61 2.71 -2.49 -11.59
C ASN A 61 2.06 -3.83 -11.16
N ALA A 62 1.01 -4.29 -11.87
CA ALA A 62 0.33 -5.53 -11.49
C ALA A 62 1.15 -6.80 -11.81
N GLU A 63 2.07 -6.73 -12.77
CA GLU A 63 2.85 -7.86 -13.26
C GLU A 63 3.82 -8.39 -12.20
N VAL A 64 4.43 -7.52 -11.39
CA VAL A 64 5.34 -7.95 -10.31
C VAL A 64 4.63 -8.69 -9.18
N TRP A 65 3.30 -8.65 -9.13
CA TRP A 65 2.49 -9.39 -8.14
C TRP A 65 1.97 -10.73 -8.68
N GLN A 66 2.26 -11.06 -9.94
CA GLN A 66 2.00 -12.38 -10.50
C GLN A 66 3.14 -13.33 -10.08
N LEU A 67 2.79 -14.47 -9.50
CA LEU A 67 3.70 -15.59 -9.27
C LEU A 67 3.61 -16.59 -10.41
#